data_AF-A0A7C5BFF1-F1
#
_entry.id   AF-A0A7C5BFF1-F1
#
_cell.length_a   1.000
_cell.length_b   1.000
_cell.length_c   1.000
_cell.angle_alpha   90.00
_cell.angle_beta   90.00
_cell.angle_gamma   90.00
#
_symmetry.space_group_name_H-M   'P 1'
#
loop_
_entity.id
_entity.type
_entity.pdbx_description
1 polymer ?
#
loop_
_entity_poly.entity_id
_entity_poly.type
_entity_poly.pdbx_seq_one_letter_code
_entity_poly.pdbx_strand_id
1 'polypeptide(L)'
;ILDCPPNLGILTLNALMASDYSLIPISICDFSVRGLELLKNIMIMLKEFKKTMPTPFYVLNMVDKRYKFSNEFIERIKRQLGSLLLNTVIRTNIHLREAVSYKKTIFQHKPNSRGAEDFTALADEIEKITSNNKWASLFLKKESISDVYVVGDFNNWQIDEKYKLNKIANDIYSINIPLQKGIYKYKFVEDGKWFEDPHNPYFDNDNFGGKNSILVVE
;
A
#
# COMPACT_ATOMS: atom_id res chain seq x y z
N ILE A 1 -10.09 -1.24 -2.11
CA ILE A 1 -9.99 -0.16 -3.11
C ILE A 1 -10.96 0.94 -2.70
N LEU A 2 -10.48 2.18 -2.59
CA LEU A 2 -11.31 3.34 -2.26
C LEU A 2 -11.43 4.20 -3.53
N ASP A 3 -12.62 4.30 -4.11
CA ASP A 3 -12.87 5.18 -5.25
C ASP A 3 -13.22 6.59 -4.74
N CYS A 4 -12.48 7.59 -5.22
CA CYS A 4 -12.54 8.94 -4.68
C CYS A 4 -13.30 9.87 -5.62
N PRO A 5 -14.07 10.84 -5.10
CA PRO A 5 -14.64 11.89 -5.93
C PRO A 5 -13.53 12.71 -6.59
N PRO A 6 -13.82 13.40 -7.72
CA PRO A 6 -12.81 14.15 -8.48
C PRO A 6 -12.33 15.43 -7.77
N ASN A 7 -12.83 15.71 -6.56
CA ASN A 7 -12.43 16.85 -5.75
C ASN A 7 -11.52 16.41 -4.60
N LEU A 8 -10.67 17.32 -4.15
CA LEU A 8 -9.86 17.09 -2.95
C LEU A 8 -10.62 17.56 -1.69
N GLY A 9 -11.79 16.97 -1.47
CA GLY A 9 -12.59 17.19 -0.26
C GLY A 9 -12.21 16.24 0.88
N ILE A 10 -12.97 16.31 1.98
CA ILE A 10 -12.75 15.48 3.17
C ILE A 10 -12.76 13.97 2.88
N LEU A 11 -13.56 13.52 1.91
CA LEU A 11 -13.63 12.09 1.53
C LEU A 11 -12.32 11.62 0.90
N THR A 12 -11.77 12.39 -0.04
CA THR A 12 -10.49 12.08 -0.69
C THR A 12 -9.34 12.15 0.30
N LEU A 13 -9.36 13.15 1.20
CA LEU A 13 -8.39 13.23 2.28
C LEU A 13 -8.44 12.00 3.20
N ASN A 14 -9.63 11.61 3.65
CA ASN A 14 -9.79 10.41 4.49
C ASN A 14 -9.35 9.14 3.75
N ALA A 15 -9.64 9.01 2.46
CA ALA A 15 -9.16 7.89 1.66
C ALA A 15 -7.62 7.85 1.57
N LEU A 16 -6.96 9.00 1.36
CA LEU A 16 -5.49 9.10 1.38
C LEU A 16 -4.92 8.77 2.77
N MET A 17 -5.58 9.22 3.83
CA MET A 17 -5.17 8.93 5.21
C MET A 17 -5.30 7.44 5.55
N ALA A 18 -6.31 6.75 5.00
CA ALA A 18 -6.58 5.35 5.27
C ALA A 18 -5.84 4.35 4.35
N SER A 19 -5.16 4.83 3.29
CA SER A 19 -4.54 3.94 2.28
C SER A 19 -3.02 3.84 2.43
N ASP A 20 -2.48 2.69 2.00
CA ASP A 20 -1.04 2.42 1.87
C ASP A 20 -0.47 2.86 0.52
N TYR A 21 -1.31 2.79 -0.51
CA TYR A 21 -0.99 3.11 -1.89
C TYR A 21 -2.09 3.97 -2.51
N SER A 22 -1.73 4.87 -3.41
CA SER A 22 -2.69 5.64 -4.20
C SER A 22 -2.44 5.43 -5.69
N LEU A 23 -3.48 5.07 -6.45
CA LEU A 23 -3.43 4.92 -7.90
C LEU A 23 -4.05 6.14 -8.56
N ILE A 24 -3.25 6.90 -9.31
CA ILE A 24 -3.66 8.18 -9.90
C ILE A 24 -3.73 8.04 -11.42
N PRO A 25 -4.93 8.03 -12.01
CA PRO A 25 -5.08 7.98 -13.47
C PRO A 25 -4.74 9.34 -14.10
N ILE A 26 -3.81 9.33 -15.06
CA ILE A 26 -3.38 10.51 -15.82
C ILE A 26 -3.91 10.40 -17.25
N SER A 27 -4.72 11.37 -17.67
CA SER A 27 -5.13 11.48 -19.07
C SER A 27 -4.11 12.26 -19.89
N ILE A 28 -4.04 12.00 -21.19
CA ILE A 28 -3.12 12.72 -22.09
C ILE A 28 -3.73 14.08 -22.47
N CYS A 29 -3.70 15.03 -21.53
CA CYS A 29 -4.06 16.42 -21.77
C CYS A 29 -3.16 17.37 -20.96
N ASP A 30 -2.95 18.59 -21.45
CA ASP A 30 -2.05 19.56 -20.79
C ASP A 30 -2.50 19.94 -19.38
N PHE A 31 -3.78 19.79 -19.07
CA PHE A 31 -4.31 20.00 -17.72
C PHE A 31 -3.80 18.96 -16.71
N SER A 32 -3.47 17.74 -17.16
CA SER A 32 -3.03 16.67 -16.25
C SER A 32 -1.67 16.92 -15.61
N VAL A 33 -0.77 17.65 -16.28
CA VAL A 33 0.53 18.03 -15.69
C VAL A 33 0.34 18.99 -14.50
N ARG A 34 -0.52 20.00 -14.67
CA ARG A 34 -0.85 20.95 -13.60
C ARG A 34 -1.56 20.28 -12.43
N GLY A 35 -2.49 19.38 -12.72
CA GLY A 35 -3.18 18.59 -11.68
C GLY A 35 -2.23 17.70 -10.88
N LEU A 36 -1.23 17.12 -11.55
CA LEU A 36 -0.20 16.31 -10.91
C LEU A 36 0.65 17.13 -9.92
N GLU A 37 1.05 18.34 -10.31
CA GLU A 37 1.82 19.23 -9.45
C GLU A 37 1.03 19.66 -8.20
N LEU A 38 -0.25 20.00 -8.39
CA LEU A 38 -1.16 20.31 -7.29
C LEU A 38 -1.28 19.13 -6.31
N LEU A 39 -1.55 17.92 -6.82
CA LEU A 39 -1.63 16.71 -5.99
C LEU A 39 -0.33 16.45 -5.23
N LYS A 40 0.83 16.63 -5.88
CA LYS A 40 2.13 16.48 -5.22
C LYS A 40 2.30 17.46 -4.06
N ASN A 41 1.94 18.72 -4.25
CA ASN A 41 2.03 19.75 -3.22
C ASN A 41 1.11 19.45 -2.03
N ILE A 42 -0.12 19.00 -2.30
CA ILE A 42 -1.04 18.52 -1.26
C ILE A 42 -0.47 17.32 -0.52
N MET A 43 0.07 16.32 -1.22
CA MET A 43 0.66 15.15 -0.56
C MET A 43 1.84 15.54 0.34
N ILE A 44 2.65 16.53 -0.07
CA ILE A 44 3.74 17.08 0.74
C ILE A 44 3.18 17.76 2.00
N MET A 45 2.16 18.61 1.86
CA MET A 45 1.50 19.26 3.00
C MET A 45 0.90 18.24 3.97
N LEU A 46 0.22 17.21 3.45
CA LEU A 46 -0.39 16.16 4.29
C LEU A 46 0.64 15.30 5.03
N LYS A 47 1.88 15.19 4.53
CA LYS A 47 2.97 14.52 5.28
C LYS A 47 3.26 15.19 6.62
N GLU A 48 2.98 16.48 6.77
CA GLU A 48 3.14 17.17 8.06
C GLU A 48 2.14 16.66 9.11
N PHE A 49 0.98 16.18 8.67
CA PHE A 49 -0.10 15.67 9.53
C PHE A 49 -0.09 14.13 9.66
N LYS A 50 0.58 13.41 8.75
CA LYS A 50 0.69 11.95 8.74
C LYS A 50 2.14 11.51 8.55
N LYS A 51 2.68 10.77 9.53
CA LYS A 51 4.06 10.23 9.50
C LYS A 51 4.34 9.38 8.25
N THR A 52 3.33 8.72 7.68
CA THR A 52 3.44 7.86 6.49
C THR A 52 2.31 8.12 5.50
N MET A 53 2.60 8.84 4.41
CA MET A 53 1.64 9.01 3.31
C MET A 53 1.61 7.78 2.38
N PRO A 54 0.47 7.48 1.72
CA PRO A 54 0.41 6.43 0.72
C PRO A 54 1.44 6.66 -0.38
N THR A 55 2.05 5.58 -0.86
CA THR A 55 2.97 5.64 -2.01
C THR A 55 2.15 5.83 -3.29
N PRO A 56 2.37 6.92 -4.06
CA PRO A 56 1.61 7.17 -5.28
C PRO A 56 2.17 6.37 -6.46
N PHE A 57 1.27 5.71 -7.18
CA PHE A 57 1.52 5.13 -8.50
C PHE A 57 0.63 5.80 -9.53
N TYR A 58 1.19 6.07 -10.70
CA TYR A 58 0.50 6.77 -11.77
C TYR A 58 0.27 5.82 -12.93
N VAL A 59 -0.94 5.85 -13.50
CA VAL A 59 -1.29 5.06 -14.68
C VAL A 59 -1.74 5.99 -15.80
N LEU A 60 -1.23 5.79 -17.00
CA LEU A 60 -1.71 6.52 -18.17
C LEU A 60 -3.06 5.95 -18.59
N ASN A 61 -4.07 6.81 -18.65
CA ASN A 61 -5.44 6.47 -18.95
C ASN A 61 -5.92 7.12 -20.25
N MET A 62 -6.87 6.46 -20.91
CA MET A 62 -7.48 6.91 -22.16
C MET A 62 -6.46 7.26 -23.23
N VAL A 63 -5.43 6.43 -23.38
CA VAL A 63 -4.37 6.65 -24.37
C VAL A 63 -4.82 6.21 -25.75
N ASP A 64 -4.72 7.13 -26.71
CA ASP A 64 -4.96 6.84 -28.11
C ASP A 64 -3.66 6.88 -28.91
N LYS A 65 -3.15 5.69 -29.26
CA LYS A 65 -1.87 5.50 -29.95
C LYS A 65 -1.82 6.11 -31.36
N ARG A 66 -2.96 6.57 -31.91
CA ARG A 66 -3.03 7.17 -33.25
C ARG A 66 -2.51 8.62 -33.26
N TYR A 67 -2.50 9.30 -32.11
CA TYR A 67 -2.08 10.69 -32.04
C TYR A 67 -0.59 10.81 -31.71
N LYS A 68 0.18 11.49 -32.59
CA LYS A 68 1.61 11.76 -32.37
C LYS A 68 1.89 12.50 -31.05
N PHE A 69 1.00 13.41 -30.65
CA PHE A 69 1.06 14.14 -29.37
C PHE A 69 1.15 13.21 -28.15
N SER A 70 0.61 11.99 -28.26
CA SER A 70 0.67 10.99 -27.20
C SER A 70 2.11 10.65 -26.83
N ASN A 71 3.04 10.55 -27.79
CA ASN A 71 4.40 10.09 -27.50
C ASN A 71 5.22 11.17 -26.78
N GLU A 72 5.14 12.43 -27.22
CA GLU A 72 5.84 13.53 -26.56
C GLU A 72 5.34 13.75 -25.13
N PHE A 73 4.03 13.67 -24.92
CA PHE A 73 3.43 13.77 -23.59
C PHE A 73 3.87 12.62 -22.68
N ILE A 74 3.86 11.38 -23.19
CA ILE A 74 4.29 10.19 -22.43
C ILE A 74 5.76 10.32 -22.02
N GLU A 75 6.65 10.71 -22.93
CA GLU A 75 8.08 10.91 -22.61
C GLU A 75 8.31 12.03 -21.60
N ARG A 76 7.51 13.10 -21.65
CA ARG A 76 7.56 14.16 -20.63
C ARG A 76 7.14 13.63 -19.26
N ILE A 77 6.00 12.94 -19.17
CA ILE A 77 5.48 12.37 -17.91
C ILE A 77 6.42 11.30 -17.36
N LYS A 78 6.99 10.45 -18.22
CA LYS A 78 7.95 9.42 -17.84
C LYS A 78 9.21 10.01 -17.22
N ARG A 79 9.75 11.09 -17.80
CA ARG A 79 10.87 11.83 -17.19
C ARG A 79 10.53 12.45 -15.85
N GLN A 80 9.31 12.96 -15.68
CA GLN A 80 8.87 13.61 -14.45
C GLN A 80 8.57 12.63 -13.30
N LEU A 81 7.97 11.48 -13.62
CA LEU A 81 7.48 10.53 -12.62
C LEU A 81 8.42 9.33 -12.39
N GLY A 82 9.29 9.03 -13.34
CA GLY A 82 10.28 7.95 -13.23
C GLY A 82 9.64 6.62 -12.83
N SER A 83 10.13 6.04 -11.74
CA SER A 83 9.66 4.75 -11.21
C SER A 83 8.25 4.76 -10.60
N LEU A 84 7.65 5.94 -10.39
CA LEU A 84 6.26 6.05 -9.89
C LEU A 84 5.24 5.86 -11.02
N LEU A 85 5.66 5.96 -12.28
CA LEU A 85 4.82 5.70 -13.45
C LEU A 85 4.79 4.20 -13.73
N LEU A 86 3.59 3.63 -13.75
CA LEU A 86 3.37 2.24 -14.16
C LEU A 86 3.66 2.07 -15.65
N ASN A 87 4.15 0.88 -16.02
CA ASN A 87 4.40 0.54 -17.42
C ASN A 87 3.10 0.28 -18.18
N THR A 88 2.06 -0.18 -17.47
CA THR A 88 0.75 -0.42 -18.05
C THR A 88 0.06 0.88 -18.46
N VAL A 89 -0.61 0.82 -19.60
CA VAL A 89 -1.36 1.94 -20.18
C VAL A 89 -2.77 1.48 -20.50
N ILE A 90 -3.78 2.22 -20.04
CA ILE A 90 -5.18 1.99 -20.39
C ILE A 90 -5.51 2.71 -21.70
N ARG A 91 -5.77 1.94 -22.76
CA ARG A 91 -6.07 2.47 -24.09
C ARG A 91 -7.51 2.95 -24.18
N THR A 92 -7.78 3.89 -25.10
CA THR A 92 -9.17 4.21 -25.47
C THR A 92 -9.86 2.98 -26.06
N ASN A 93 -11.01 2.62 -25.49
CA ASN A 93 -11.78 1.47 -25.93
C ASN A 93 -13.30 1.75 -25.83
N ILE A 94 -14.04 1.47 -26.91
CA ILE A 94 -15.49 1.67 -26.95
C ILE A 94 -16.24 0.72 -26.01
N HIS A 95 -15.75 -0.51 -25.85
CA HIS A 95 -16.37 -1.52 -24.99
C HIS A 95 -16.29 -1.17 -23.51
N LEU A 96 -15.32 -0.35 -23.09
CA LEU A 96 -15.30 0.19 -21.72
C LEU A 96 -16.51 1.12 -21.48
N ARG A 97 -16.85 1.96 -22.46
CA ARG A 97 -18.03 2.84 -22.37
C ARG A 97 -19.34 2.06 -22.40
N GLU A 98 -19.42 1.06 -23.27
CA GLU A 98 -20.57 0.17 -23.34
C GLU A 98 -20.77 -0.60 -22.02
N ALA A 99 -19.69 -1.14 -21.44
CA ALA A 99 -19.75 -1.88 -20.18
C ALA A 99 -20.36 -1.05 -19.05
N VAL A 100 -19.98 0.23 -18.93
CA VAL A 100 -20.59 1.18 -17.99
C VAL A 100 -22.09 1.35 -18.25
N SER A 101 -22.49 1.55 -19.51
CA SER A 101 -23.91 1.69 -19.90
C SER A 101 -24.73 0.44 -19.53
N TYR A 102 -24.16 -0.75 -19.71
CA TYR A 102 -24.78 -2.03 -19.34
C TYR A 102 -24.62 -2.40 -17.86
N LYS A 103 -23.98 -1.56 -17.04
CA LYS A 103 -23.68 -1.83 -15.63
C LYS A 103 -22.91 -3.13 -15.40
N LYS A 104 -22.02 -3.46 -16.33
CA LYS A 104 -21.15 -4.65 -16.29
C LYS A 104 -19.71 -4.22 -16.18
N THR A 105 -18.87 -5.08 -15.61
CA THR A 105 -17.41 -4.89 -15.75
C THR A 105 -16.98 -5.17 -17.19
N ILE A 106 -15.81 -4.69 -17.58
CA ILE A 106 -15.26 -4.99 -18.91
C ILE A 106 -15.07 -6.50 -19.12
N PHE A 107 -14.72 -7.22 -18.05
CA PHE A 107 -14.55 -8.67 -18.06
C PHE A 107 -15.88 -9.42 -18.30
N GLN A 108 -16.98 -8.90 -17.78
CA GLN A 108 -18.32 -9.46 -18.01
C GLN A 108 -18.90 -9.07 -19.37
N HIS A 109 -18.64 -7.84 -19.83
CA HIS A 109 -19.19 -7.33 -21.09
C HIS A 109 -18.42 -7.86 -22.31
N LYS A 110 -17.09 -7.73 -22.30
CA LYS A 110 -16.19 -8.12 -23.39
C LYS A 110 -14.83 -8.59 -22.84
N PRO A 111 -14.72 -9.85 -22.37
CA PRO A 111 -13.50 -10.38 -21.75
C PRO A 111 -12.29 -10.41 -22.69
N ASN A 112 -12.50 -10.57 -23.99
CA ASN A 112 -11.42 -10.62 -24.99
C ASN A 112 -11.16 -9.24 -25.64
N SER A 113 -11.57 -8.15 -24.99
CA SER A 113 -11.33 -6.80 -25.51
C SER A 113 -9.98 -6.26 -25.03
N ARG A 114 -9.40 -5.35 -25.81
CA ARG A 114 -8.22 -4.58 -25.39
C ARG A 114 -8.38 -3.89 -24.03
N GLY A 115 -9.59 -3.46 -23.68
CA GLY A 115 -9.87 -2.87 -22.38
C GLY A 115 -9.72 -3.89 -21.24
N ALA A 116 -10.21 -5.12 -21.43
CA ALA A 116 -10.01 -6.19 -20.46
C ALA A 116 -8.52 -6.55 -20.33
N GLU A 117 -7.80 -6.69 -21.45
CA GLU A 117 -6.35 -6.92 -21.45
C GLU A 117 -5.59 -5.83 -20.65
N ASP A 118 -5.92 -4.55 -20.88
CA ASP A 118 -5.24 -3.43 -20.23
C ASP A 118 -5.48 -3.42 -18.71
N PHE A 119 -6.71 -3.71 -18.26
CA PHE A 119 -7.03 -3.76 -16.83
C PHE A 119 -6.46 -5.01 -16.15
N THR A 120 -6.36 -6.15 -16.84
CA THR A 120 -5.66 -7.33 -16.32
C THR A 120 -4.18 -7.04 -16.14
N ALA A 121 -3.51 -6.48 -17.14
CA ALA A 121 -2.10 -6.11 -17.04
C ALA A 121 -1.84 -5.11 -15.90
N LEU A 122 -2.77 -4.17 -15.69
CA LEU A 122 -2.67 -3.19 -14.61
C LEU A 122 -2.79 -3.87 -13.24
N ALA A 123 -3.71 -4.82 -13.10
CA ALA A 123 -3.88 -5.58 -11.87
C ALA A 123 -2.61 -6.39 -11.54
N ASP A 124 -2.04 -7.10 -12.53
CA ASP A 124 -0.82 -7.89 -12.36
C ASP A 124 0.38 -7.02 -11.95
N GLU A 125 0.53 -5.84 -12.57
CA GLU A 125 1.61 -4.90 -12.22
C GLU A 125 1.45 -4.34 -10.80
N ILE A 126 0.24 -3.96 -10.40
CA ILE A 126 -0.04 -3.49 -9.04
C ILE A 126 0.21 -4.60 -8.02
N GLU A 127 -0.23 -5.82 -8.28
CA GLU A 127 0.01 -6.96 -7.40
C GLU A 127 1.51 -7.19 -7.22
N LYS A 128 2.28 -7.21 -8.31
CA LYS A 128 3.74 -7.38 -8.25
C LYS A 128 4.43 -6.30 -7.42
N ILE A 129 3.96 -5.06 -7.48
CA ILE A 129 4.54 -3.92 -6.75
C ILE A 129 4.15 -3.97 -5.26
N THR A 130 2.90 -4.31 -4.96
CA THR A 130 2.34 -4.27 -3.60
C THR A 130 2.64 -5.53 -2.79
N SER A 131 2.91 -6.66 -3.45
CA SER A 131 3.25 -7.95 -2.80
C SER A 131 4.51 -7.91 -1.94
N ASN A 132 5.33 -6.86 -2.04
CA ASN A 132 6.58 -6.74 -1.28
C ASN A 132 6.41 -6.24 0.15
N ASN A 133 5.25 -5.72 0.56
CA ASN A 133 4.96 -5.37 1.96
C ASN A 133 3.69 -6.09 2.41
N LYS A 134 3.84 -7.13 3.23
CA LYS A 134 2.71 -7.78 3.89
C LYS A 134 2.57 -7.25 5.31
N TRP A 135 1.32 -7.06 5.71
CA TRP A 135 1.00 -6.77 7.10
C TRP A 135 1.15 -8.04 7.92
N ALA A 136 2.16 -8.09 8.78
CA ALA A 136 2.28 -9.11 9.79
C ALA A 136 1.49 -8.67 11.03
N SER A 137 0.48 -9.44 11.40
CA SER A 137 -0.30 -9.24 12.61
C SER A 137 0.30 -10.06 13.75
N LEU A 138 0.73 -9.40 14.81
CA LEU A 138 1.15 -10.05 16.05
C LEU A 138 0.08 -9.87 17.10
N PHE A 139 -0.21 -10.95 17.83
CA PHE A 139 -1.20 -10.97 18.90
C PHE A 139 -0.52 -11.43 20.18
N LEU A 140 -0.83 -10.76 21.28
CA LEU A 140 -0.47 -11.21 22.61
C LEU A 140 -1.74 -11.38 23.43
N LYS A 141 -1.96 -12.60 23.93
CA LYS A 141 -2.99 -12.86 24.93
C LYS A 141 -2.37 -12.92 26.33
N LYS A 142 -2.51 -11.86 27.10
CA LYS A 142 -1.96 -11.72 28.46
C LYS A 142 -2.72 -10.64 29.23
N GLU A 143 -3.01 -10.90 30.51
CA GLU A 143 -3.40 -9.84 31.44
C GLU A 143 -2.22 -8.90 31.64
N SER A 144 -2.36 -7.67 31.16
CA SER A 144 -1.33 -6.65 31.24
C SER A 144 -1.92 -5.35 31.75
N ILE A 145 -1.22 -4.74 32.70
CA ILE A 145 -1.55 -3.45 33.31
C ILE A 145 -0.65 -2.31 32.80
N SER A 146 0.31 -2.64 31.94
CA SER A 146 1.35 -1.75 31.44
C SER A 146 1.34 -1.72 29.92
N ASP A 147 2.12 -0.82 29.33
CA ASP A 147 2.29 -0.78 27.88
C ASP A 147 3.16 -1.95 27.42
N VAL A 148 2.69 -2.64 26.37
CA VAL A 148 3.42 -3.74 25.75
C VAL A 148 3.93 -3.31 24.39
N TYR A 149 5.20 -3.58 24.12
CA TYR A 149 5.87 -3.31 22.85
C TYR A 149 6.32 -4.61 22.20
N VAL A 150 6.51 -4.57 20.88
CA VAL A 150 7.24 -5.62 20.16
C VAL A 150 8.55 -5.08 19.61
N VAL A 151 9.60 -5.88 19.76
CA VAL A 151 10.95 -5.59 19.27
C VAL A 151 11.46 -6.78 18.46
N GLY A 152 12.29 -6.53 17.47
CA GLY A 152 12.81 -7.59 16.61
C GLY A 152 13.72 -7.08 15.50
N ASP A 153 14.02 -7.97 14.56
CA ASP A 153 14.91 -7.67 13.43
C ASP A 153 14.42 -6.46 12.60
N PHE A 154 13.10 -6.25 12.52
CA PHE A 154 12.47 -5.16 11.77
C PHE A 154 12.61 -3.77 12.42
N ASN A 155 13.06 -3.68 13.67
CA ASN A 155 13.32 -2.40 14.34
C ASN A 155 14.65 -2.37 15.10
N ASN A 156 15.60 -3.22 14.70
CA ASN A 156 16.91 -3.35 15.33
C ASN A 156 16.83 -3.56 16.85
N TRP A 157 15.81 -4.28 17.31
CA TRP A 157 15.61 -4.62 18.73
C TRP A 157 15.51 -3.38 19.65
N GLN A 158 14.92 -2.29 19.16
CA GLN A 158 14.71 -1.06 19.95
C GLN A 158 13.25 -0.91 20.38
N ILE A 159 13.03 -0.45 21.62
CA ILE A 159 11.70 -0.08 22.11
C ILE A 159 11.33 1.28 21.52
N ASP A 160 10.27 1.31 20.72
CA ASP A 160 9.78 2.51 20.02
C ASP A 160 8.25 2.51 20.06
N GLU A 161 7.66 3.68 20.35
CA GLU A 161 6.20 3.92 20.38
C GLU A 161 5.47 3.42 19.13
N LYS A 162 6.14 3.43 17.96
CA LYS A 162 5.57 2.88 16.72
C LYS A 162 5.22 1.39 16.82
N TYR A 163 5.90 0.64 17.69
CA TYR A 163 5.73 -0.81 17.85
C TYR A 163 5.01 -1.17 19.16
N LYS A 164 4.30 -0.21 19.76
CA LYS A 164 3.38 -0.44 20.88
C LYS A 164 2.16 -1.24 20.42
N LEU A 165 1.80 -2.28 21.17
CA LEU A 165 0.60 -3.07 20.88
C LEU A 165 -0.66 -2.33 21.36
N ASN A 166 -1.74 -2.48 20.59
CA ASN A 166 -3.06 -1.94 20.91
C ASN A 166 -3.92 -2.99 21.61
N LYS A 167 -4.56 -2.62 22.72
CA LYS A 167 -5.52 -3.48 23.41
C LYS A 167 -6.80 -3.62 22.58
N ILE A 168 -7.16 -4.84 22.20
CA ILE A 168 -8.35 -5.15 21.37
C ILE A 168 -9.44 -5.89 22.16
N ALA A 169 -9.10 -6.55 23.27
CA ALA A 169 -10.03 -7.13 24.24
C ALA A 169 -9.37 -7.15 25.64
N ASN A 170 -10.09 -7.59 26.68
CA ASN A 170 -9.60 -7.56 28.08
C ASN A 170 -8.16 -8.03 28.23
N ASP A 171 -7.80 -9.14 27.59
CA ASP A 171 -6.47 -9.74 27.70
C ASP A 171 -5.81 -9.93 26.33
N ILE A 172 -6.28 -9.26 25.29
CA ILE A 172 -5.76 -9.44 23.92
C ILE A 172 -5.24 -8.11 23.41
N TYR A 173 -3.99 -8.13 22.97
CA TYR A 173 -3.24 -7.02 22.42
C TYR A 173 -2.80 -7.37 21.01
N SER A 174 -2.75 -6.39 20.11
CA SER A 174 -2.35 -6.64 18.73
C SER A 174 -1.64 -5.46 18.08
N ILE A 175 -0.80 -5.77 17.10
CA ILE A 175 -0.17 -4.78 16.23
C ILE A 175 -0.07 -5.35 14.80
N ASN A 176 -0.24 -4.48 13.82
CA ASN A 176 0.03 -4.78 12.42
C ASN A 176 1.32 -4.06 11.99
N ILE A 177 2.29 -4.81 11.48
CA ILE A 177 3.59 -4.29 11.05
C ILE A 177 3.76 -4.57 9.56
N PRO A 178 4.04 -3.55 8.72
CA PRO A 178 4.39 -3.80 7.33
C PRO A 178 5.80 -4.39 7.25
N LEU A 179 5.91 -5.63 6.82
CA LEU A 179 7.17 -6.36 6.67
C LEU A 179 7.31 -6.90 5.25
N GLN A 180 8.55 -7.01 4.78
CA GLN A 180 8.84 -7.71 3.54
C GLN A 180 8.68 -9.22 3.75
N LYS A 181 8.56 -9.97 2.64
CA LYS A 181 8.63 -11.43 2.71
C LYS A 181 9.96 -11.84 3.35
N GLY A 182 9.90 -12.68 4.39
CA GLY A 182 11.09 -13.06 5.13
C GLY A 182 10.80 -13.75 6.45
N ILE A 183 11.88 -14.10 7.14
CA ILE A 183 11.86 -14.68 8.48
C ILE A 183 12.43 -13.63 9.43
N TYR A 184 11.65 -13.24 10.42
CA TYR A 184 12.03 -12.23 11.41
C TYR A 184 12.00 -12.84 12.81
N LYS A 185 12.97 -12.47 13.64
CA LYS A 185 12.98 -12.78 15.07
C LYS A 185 12.40 -11.61 15.84
N TYR A 186 11.61 -11.91 16.88
CA TYR A 186 11.00 -10.89 17.73
C TYR A 186 10.83 -11.36 19.19
N LYS A 187 10.61 -10.38 20.07
CA LYS A 187 10.19 -10.53 21.47
C LYS A 187 9.18 -9.43 21.84
N PHE A 188 8.39 -9.69 22.87
CA PHE A 188 7.60 -8.65 23.52
C PHE A 188 8.38 -8.03 24.68
N VAL A 189 8.09 -6.76 24.96
CA VAL A 189 8.66 -6.02 26.09
C VAL A 189 7.55 -5.38 26.90
N GLU A 190 7.57 -5.61 28.20
CA GLU A 190 6.65 -5.03 29.19
C GLU A 190 7.46 -4.64 30.42
N ASP A 191 7.38 -3.39 30.88
CA ASP A 191 8.12 -2.87 32.04
C ASP A 191 9.63 -3.18 32.00
N GLY A 192 10.22 -3.10 30.80
CA GLY A 192 11.64 -3.40 30.55
C GLY A 192 12.00 -4.89 30.58
N LYS A 193 11.04 -5.79 30.82
CA LYS A 193 11.24 -7.25 30.77
C LYS A 193 10.89 -7.77 29.38
N TRP A 194 11.83 -8.54 28.83
CA TRP A 194 11.73 -9.11 27.50
C TRP A 194 11.25 -10.55 27.63
N PHE A 195 10.24 -10.91 26.85
CA PHE A 195 9.68 -12.27 26.85
C PHE A 195 9.32 -12.71 25.43
N GLU A 196 9.38 -14.02 25.21
CA GLU A 196 8.93 -14.64 23.96
C GLU A 196 7.40 -14.58 23.83
N ASP A 197 6.91 -14.70 22.61
CA ASP A 197 5.49 -14.93 22.37
C ASP A 197 5.06 -16.29 22.94
N PRO A 198 4.22 -16.34 24.00
CA PRO A 198 3.84 -17.59 24.64
C PRO A 198 3.01 -18.52 23.75
N HIS A 199 2.44 -17.99 22.66
CA HIS A 199 1.56 -18.72 21.76
C HIS A 199 2.24 -19.08 20.43
N ASN A 200 3.48 -18.63 20.21
CA ASN A 200 4.23 -18.96 19.02
C ASN A 200 5.08 -20.22 19.25
N PRO A 201 4.78 -21.35 18.57
CA PRO A 201 5.55 -22.58 18.73
C PRO A 201 6.93 -22.50 18.06
N TYR A 202 7.17 -21.53 17.18
CA TYR A 202 8.42 -21.36 16.46
C TYR A 202 9.34 -20.36 17.15
N PHE A 203 10.54 -20.80 17.49
CA PHE A 203 11.54 -19.98 18.15
C PHE A 203 12.95 -20.33 17.67
N ASP A 204 13.87 -19.39 17.85
CA ASP A 204 15.31 -19.56 17.67
C ASP A 204 16.05 -19.24 18.97
N ASN A 205 17.11 -19.98 19.28
CA ASN A 205 17.90 -19.74 20.48
C ASN A 205 18.79 -18.50 20.29
N ASP A 206 18.80 -17.59 21.26
CA ASP A 206 19.51 -16.31 21.12
C ASP A 206 21.00 -16.37 21.48
N ASN A 207 21.58 -17.56 21.68
CA ASN A 207 22.96 -17.82 22.13
C ASN A 207 23.32 -17.25 23.53
N PHE A 208 22.38 -16.60 24.23
CA PHE A 208 22.55 -16.08 25.60
C PHE A 208 21.65 -16.81 26.62
N GLY A 209 21.12 -17.97 26.24
CA GLY A 209 20.23 -18.78 27.08
C GLY A 209 18.76 -18.38 27.03
N GLY A 210 18.39 -17.42 26.18
CA GLY A 210 17.01 -17.07 25.87
C GLY A 210 16.57 -17.56 24.49
N LYS A 211 15.31 -17.28 24.16
CA LYS A 211 14.65 -17.68 22.91
C LYS A 211 13.97 -16.48 22.26
N ASN A 212 14.10 -16.36 20.95
CA ASN A 212 13.39 -15.38 20.14
C ASN A 212 12.25 -16.06 19.39
N SER A 213 11.06 -15.47 19.38
CA SER A 213 9.95 -15.97 18.58
C SER A 213 10.21 -15.71 17.09
N ILE A 214 9.80 -16.64 16.23
CA ILE A 214 9.98 -16.54 14.78
C ILE A 214 8.67 -16.12 14.13
N LEU A 215 8.72 -15.04 13.36
CA LEU A 215 7.66 -14.56 12.50
C LEU A 215 8.02 -14.84 11.04
N VAL A 216 7.21 -15.64 10.36
CA VAL A 216 7.34 -15.89 8.92
C VAL A 216 6.32 -15.03 8.17
N VAL A 217 6.83 -14.19 7.28
CA VAL A 217 6.03 -13.38 6.37
C VAL A 217 6.16 -14.02 4.99
N GLU A 218 5.13 -14.77 4.57
CA GLU A 218 5.13 -15.52 3.30
C GLU A 218 4.81 -14.68 2.08
#